data_AF-A0A4Z1F0N4-F1
#
_entry.id   AF-A0A4Z1F0N4-F1
#
_cell.length_a   1.000
_cell.length_b   1.000
_cell.length_c   1.000
_cell.angle_alpha   90.00
_cell.angle_beta   90.00
_cell.angle_gamma   90.00
#
_symmetry.space_group_name_H-M   'P 1'
#
loop_
_entity.id
_entity.type
_entity.pdbx_description
1 polymer ?
#
loop_
_entity_poly.entity_id
_entity_poly.type
_entity_poly.pdbx_seq_one_letter_code
_entity_poly.pdbx_strand_id
1 'polypeptide(L)'
;MRSYIQTISFLLLLLGTFILANPIQTENPTVPSTLKPTIPVNKMYSLSSRQKMNMTSGDTNPKSSTSSAGAKSTGTSTACSPEVQALASGISSNIADQRNEQKAVTAVGKILQQSPFNTSMFDAAQSSLMTFVQKGIQIRQNNQKIAPAGNGAIPGLAIVAMAQQEELNLTMSLTASNVPGSNATVAKLKTDFAGGIVQNMKNLAAATKGCKMPSTTT
;
A
#
# COMPACT_ATOMS: atom_id res chain seq x y z
N MET A 1 20.39 59.89 -42.68
CA MET A 1 20.33 58.58 -41.99
C MET A 1 21.17 58.70 -40.73
N ARG A 2 20.53 58.46 -39.58
CA ARG A 2 21.01 58.75 -38.22
C ARG A 2 21.65 57.51 -37.56
N SER A 3 22.37 57.79 -36.46
CA SER A 3 22.86 56.90 -35.37
C SER A 3 24.36 56.55 -35.52
N TYR A 4 25.32 57.25 -34.90
CA TYR A 4 25.66 57.50 -33.48
C TYR A 4 26.03 56.23 -32.69
N ILE A 5 27.34 55.96 -32.58
CA ILE A 5 27.94 54.98 -31.69
C ILE A 5 28.58 55.77 -30.54
N GLN A 6 28.07 55.59 -29.32
CA GLN A 6 28.73 56.09 -28.10
C GLN A 6 28.81 54.92 -27.11
N THR A 7 30.01 54.37 -26.98
CA THR A 7 30.40 53.38 -25.99
C THR A 7 30.59 54.08 -24.65
N ILE A 8 29.74 53.78 -23.67
CA ILE A 8 29.94 54.18 -22.26
C ILE A 8 30.45 52.96 -21.50
N SER A 9 31.74 52.99 -21.15
CA SER A 9 32.34 52.10 -20.16
C SER A 9 31.85 52.49 -18.77
N PHE A 10 31.06 51.64 -18.12
CA PHE A 10 30.78 51.74 -16.69
C PHE A 10 31.59 50.67 -15.96
N LEU A 11 32.68 51.11 -15.33
CA LEU A 11 33.51 50.36 -14.40
C LEU A 11 32.84 50.47 -13.02
N LEU A 12 32.07 49.45 -12.61
CA LEU A 12 31.55 49.34 -11.25
C LEU A 12 32.48 48.46 -10.40
N LEU A 13 33.23 49.13 -9.52
CA LEU A 13 34.08 48.53 -8.49
C LEU A 13 33.19 48.09 -7.32
N LEU A 14 32.88 46.80 -7.21
CA LEU A 14 32.34 46.22 -5.97
C LEU A 14 33.48 45.58 -5.18
N LEU A 15 33.88 46.27 -4.10
CA LEU A 15 34.71 45.74 -3.03
C LEU A 15 33.90 44.71 -2.23
N GLY A 16 34.06 43.43 -2.57
CA GLY A 16 33.60 42.32 -1.74
C GLY A 16 34.61 42.01 -0.65
N THR A 17 34.20 42.14 0.60
CA THR A 17 34.97 41.72 1.78
C THR A 17 35.10 40.20 1.81
N PHE A 18 36.35 39.70 1.77
CA PHE A 18 36.66 38.31 2.05
C PHE A 18 36.55 38.05 3.56
N ILE A 19 35.49 37.35 3.98
CA ILE A 19 35.46 36.68 5.28
C ILE A 19 36.07 35.29 5.09
N LEU A 20 37.27 35.08 5.65
CA LEU A 20 37.90 33.77 5.82
C LEU A 20 37.07 32.95 6.84
N ALA A 21 36.15 32.14 6.34
CA ALA A 21 35.55 31.06 7.12
C ALA A 21 36.51 29.85 7.08
N ASN A 22 36.95 29.42 8.26
CA ASN A 22 37.74 28.19 8.43
C ASN A 22 36.98 26.97 7.86
N PRO A 23 37.68 25.97 7.28
CA PRO A 23 37.04 24.71 6.97
C PRO A 23 36.69 23.99 8.29
N ILE A 24 35.40 23.85 8.57
CA ILE A 24 34.90 22.88 9.54
C ILE A 24 35.22 21.50 8.97
N GLN A 25 36.18 20.81 9.59
CA GLN A 25 36.35 19.37 9.43
C GLN A 25 35.04 18.71 9.84
N THR A 26 34.36 18.10 8.88
CA THR A 26 33.25 17.21 9.15
C THR A 26 33.84 15.91 9.66
N GLU A 27 33.96 15.79 10.98
CA GLU A 27 34.20 14.50 11.61
C GLU A 27 33.06 13.55 11.24
N ASN A 28 33.44 12.37 10.75
CA ASN A 28 32.53 11.25 10.53
C ASN A 28 31.88 10.90 11.88
N PRO A 29 30.54 10.96 12.04
CA PRO A 29 29.91 10.46 13.25
C PRO A 29 30.07 8.93 13.27
N THR A 30 30.99 8.46 14.11
CA THR A 30 31.07 7.06 14.50
C THR A 30 29.84 6.77 15.35
N VAL A 31 28.80 6.22 14.72
CA VAL A 31 27.60 5.77 15.43
C VAL A 31 27.99 4.58 16.30
N PRO A 32 27.69 4.57 17.62
CA PRO A 32 27.93 3.41 18.46
C PRO A 32 27.10 2.23 17.96
N SER A 33 27.75 1.07 17.76
CA SER A 33 27.07 -0.20 17.51
C SER A 33 26.24 -0.58 18.74
N THR A 34 24.95 -0.26 18.70
CA THR A 34 23.96 -0.87 19.56
C THR A 34 23.55 -2.22 18.96
N LEU A 35 23.80 -3.28 19.74
CA LEU A 35 23.38 -4.65 19.47
C LEU A 35 21.88 -4.70 19.11
N LYS A 36 21.61 -5.06 17.85
CA LYS A 36 20.30 -5.43 17.35
C LYS A 36 19.85 -6.73 18.02
N PRO A 37 18.67 -6.81 18.66
CA PRO A 37 18.09 -8.08 19.03
C PRO A 37 17.73 -8.84 17.75
N THR A 38 18.46 -9.93 17.49
CA THR A 38 18.12 -10.92 16.46
C THR A 38 16.86 -11.65 16.91
N ILE A 39 15.69 -11.17 16.49
CA ILE A 39 14.49 -12.01 16.47
C ILE A 39 14.54 -12.82 15.16
N PRO A 40 14.57 -14.16 15.20
CA PRO A 40 14.64 -14.98 14.00
C PRO A 40 13.38 -14.77 13.15
N VAL A 41 13.58 -14.34 11.89
CA VAL A 41 12.54 -14.02 10.89
C VAL A 41 11.89 -15.29 10.31
N ASN A 42 12.18 -16.48 10.84
CA ASN A 42 11.68 -17.75 10.32
C ASN A 42 10.43 -18.23 11.05
N LYS A 43 9.32 -17.47 11.09
CA LYS A 43 8.02 -18.06 11.48
C LYS A 43 6.75 -17.23 11.19
N MET A 44 6.64 -16.52 10.07
CA MET A 44 5.41 -15.75 9.81
C MET A 44 4.65 -16.02 8.50
N TYR A 45 5.11 -16.90 7.60
CA TYR A 45 4.26 -17.34 6.48
C TYR A 45 4.49 -18.81 6.09
N SER A 46 3.98 -19.72 6.92
CA SER A 46 3.59 -21.07 6.47
C SER A 46 2.17 -21.37 6.93
N LEU A 47 1.17 -20.65 6.40
CA LEU A 47 -0.19 -21.15 6.42
C LEU A 47 -0.43 -21.93 5.13
N SER A 48 -0.07 -23.21 5.24
CA SER A 48 -0.37 -24.28 4.31
C SER A 48 -1.84 -24.28 3.92
N SER A 49 -2.09 -24.34 2.61
CA SER A 49 -3.38 -24.54 1.98
C SER A 49 -3.97 -25.91 2.30
N ARG A 50 -4.46 -26.16 3.52
CA ARG A 50 -5.36 -27.29 3.83
C ARG A 50 -6.27 -26.96 5.00
N GLN A 51 -7.41 -26.33 4.72
CA GLN A 51 -8.62 -26.57 5.51
C GLN A 51 -9.71 -27.00 4.55
N LYS A 52 -9.87 -28.32 4.44
CA LYS A 52 -11.06 -28.95 3.87
C LYS A 52 -12.23 -28.58 4.77
N MET A 53 -13.29 -28.04 4.17
CA MET A 53 -14.56 -27.86 4.86
C MET A 53 -15.12 -29.23 5.21
N ASN A 54 -15.43 -29.46 6.49
CA ASN A 54 -16.25 -30.59 6.93
C ASN A 54 -17.58 -30.03 7.43
N MET A 55 -18.61 -30.17 6.61
CA MET A 55 -20.01 -30.02 7.03
C MET A 55 -20.52 -31.41 7.40
N THR A 56 -20.93 -31.61 8.64
CA THR A 56 -21.88 -32.68 8.97
C THR A 56 -22.65 -32.28 10.23
N SER A 57 -23.97 -32.13 10.04
CA SER A 57 -24.97 -32.03 11.10
C SER A 57 -25.07 -33.34 11.87
N GLY A 58 -25.41 -33.27 13.16
CA GLY A 58 -25.76 -34.44 13.96
C GLY A 58 -26.13 -34.06 15.38
N ASP A 59 -27.43 -34.04 15.65
CA ASP A 59 -28.07 -33.88 16.95
C ASP A 59 -27.55 -34.85 18.02
N THR A 60 -27.51 -34.40 19.27
CA THR A 60 -28.22 -35.04 20.40
C THR A 60 -28.11 -34.17 21.66
N ASN A 61 -29.27 -33.78 22.18
CA ASN A 61 -29.50 -33.19 23.50
C ASN A 61 -29.85 -34.33 24.49
N PRO A 62 -29.66 -34.22 25.82
CA PRO A 62 -30.73 -33.60 26.61
C PRO A 62 -30.29 -32.78 27.86
N LYS A 63 -30.90 -31.58 27.96
CA LYS A 63 -31.73 -31.07 29.08
C LYS A 63 -31.04 -30.69 30.41
N SER A 64 -30.94 -29.38 30.67
CA SER A 64 -31.50 -28.78 31.90
C SER A 64 -31.73 -27.27 31.72
N SER A 65 -32.85 -26.83 32.29
CA SER A 65 -33.59 -25.58 32.14
C SER A 65 -33.06 -24.41 32.97
N THR A 66 -32.97 -23.22 32.35
CA THR A 66 -33.40 -21.95 32.98
C THR A 66 -33.87 -21.00 31.88
N SER A 67 -35.14 -20.62 31.97
CA SER A 67 -35.87 -19.76 31.06
C SER A 67 -35.37 -18.32 31.13
N SER A 68 -34.73 -17.84 30.07
CA SER A 68 -34.72 -16.43 29.72
C SER A 68 -35.26 -16.32 28.30
N ALA A 69 -36.29 -15.51 28.13
CA ALA A 69 -36.98 -15.30 26.87
C ALA A 69 -35.96 -14.87 25.80
N GLY A 70 -35.54 -15.84 24.99
CA GLY A 70 -34.70 -15.59 23.82
C GLY A 70 -35.52 -14.81 22.82
N ALA A 71 -35.37 -13.49 22.83
CA ALA A 71 -35.74 -12.65 21.72
C ALA A 71 -35.00 -13.21 20.49
N LYS A 72 -35.74 -13.96 19.68
CA LYS A 72 -35.33 -14.36 18.34
C LYS A 72 -35.14 -13.05 17.58
N SER A 73 -33.90 -12.55 17.57
CA SER A 73 -33.52 -11.41 16.76
C SER A 73 -33.75 -11.81 15.31
N THR A 74 -34.93 -11.48 14.79
CA THR A 74 -35.24 -11.42 13.36
C THR A 74 -34.50 -10.24 12.74
N GLY A 75 -33.23 -10.06 13.09
CA GLY A 75 -32.46 -8.84 12.93
C GLY A 75 -32.37 -8.46 11.48
N THR A 76 -33.31 -7.62 11.04
CA THR A 76 -33.16 -6.76 9.88
C THR A 76 -31.91 -5.95 10.16
N SER A 77 -30.77 -6.36 9.59
CA SER A 77 -29.51 -5.65 9.78
C SER A 77 -29.73 -4.18 9.40
N THR A 78 -29.63 -3.29 10.38
CA THR A 78 -29.80 -1.84 10.20
C THR A 78 -28.86 -1.34 9.11
N ALA A 79 -29.26 -0.30 8.37
CA ALA A 79 -28.38 0.32 7.40
C ALA A 79 -27.06 0.75 8.06
N CYS A 80 -25.94 0.57 7.34
CA CYS A 80 -24.64 1.04 7.82
C CYS A 80 -24.66 2.56 8.02
N SER A 81 -23.93 3.06 9.03
CA SER A 81 -23.77 4.51 9.20
C SER A 81 -23.07 5.13 7.99
N PRO A 82 -23.24 6.42 7.71
CA PRO A 82 -22.55 7.10 6.61
C PRO A 82 -21.02 6.91 6.65
N GLU A 83 -20.42 6.88 7.83
CA GLU A 83 -18.98 6.68 8.01
C GLU A 83 -18.55 5.25 7.66
N VAL A 84 -19.34 4.23 8.04
CA VAL A 84 -19.09 2.85 7.63
C VAL A 84 -19.26 2.68 6.12
N GLN A 85 -20.24 3.37 5.52
CA GLN A 85 -20.42 3.36 4.07
C GLN A 85 -19.24 4.01 3.34
N ALA A 86 -18.74 5.15 3.83
CA ALA A 86 -17.57 5.83 3.30
C ALA A 86 -16.31 4.95 3.41
N LEU A 87 -16.11 4.30 4.56
CA LEU A 87 -15.02 3.34 4.75
C LEU A 87 -15.13 2.16 3.79
N ALA A 88 -16.31 1.57 3.64
CA ALA A 88 -16.54 0.44 2.73
C ALA A 88 -16.27 0.83 1.26
N SER A 89 -16.68 2.03 0.85
CA SER A 89 -16.39 2.58 -0.49
C SER A 89 -14.90 2.79 -0.71
N GLY A 90 -14.19 3.35 0.27
CA GLY A 90 -12.74 3.53 0.22
C GLY A 90 -11.97 2.20 0.19
N ILE A 91 -12.40 1.18 0.94
CA ILE A 91 -11.82 -0.17 0.87
C ILE A 91 -12.09 -0.81 -0.50
N SER A 92 -13.29 -0.64 -1.04
CA SER A 92 -13.64 -1.15 -2.38
C SER A 92 -12.81 -0.48 -3.49
N SER A 93 -12.59 0.83 -3.38
CA SER A 93 -11.71 1.58 -4.26
C SER A 93 -10.28 1.07 -4.19
N ASN A 94 -9.80 0.72 -2.99
CA ASN A 94 -8.48 0.13 -2.81
C ASN A 94 -8.36 -1.25 -3.49
N ILE A 95 -9.38 -2.11 -3.36
CA ILE A 95 -9.40 -3.40 -4.06
C ILE A 95 -9.34 -3.21 -5.58
N ALA A 96 -10.08 -2.23 -6.11
CA ALA A 96 -10.05 -1.91 -7.53
C ALA A 96 -8.67 -1.41 -7.97
N ASP A 97 -8.01 -0.60 -7.16
CA ASP A 97 -6.67 -0.10 -7.44
C ASP A 97 -5.61 -1.20 -7.41
N GLN A 98 -5.66 -2.12 -6.43
CA GLN A 98 -4.76 -3.28 -6.37
C GLN A 98 -4.90 -4.22 -7.57
N ARG A 99 -6.10 -4.29 -8.18
CA ARG A 99 -6.26 -4.99 -9.47
C ARG A 99 -5.55 -4.26 -10.61
N ASN A 100 -5.44 -2.94 -10.58
CA ASN A 100 -4.63 -2.18 -11.53
C ASN A 100 -3.13 -2.32 -11.25
N GLU A 101 -2.70 -2.33 -9.98
CA GLU A 101 -1.33 -2.66 -9.58
C GLU A 101 -0.91 -4.04 -10.14
N GLN A 102 -1.77 -5.06 -10.02
CA GLN A 102 -1.56 -6.40 -10.60
C GLN A 102 -1.39 -6.39 -12.13
N LYS A 103 -2.20 -5.60 -12.84
CA LYS A 103 -2.09 -5.45 -14.30
C LYS A 103 -0.77 -4.75 -14.66
N ALA A 104 -0.44 -3.67 -13.96
CA ALA A 104 0.76 -2.88 -14.21
C ALA A 104 2.05 -3.69 -13.94
N VAL A 105 2.15 -4.40 -12.81
CA VAL A 105 3.32 -5.24 -12.52
C VAL A 105 3.42 -6.43 -13.48
N THR A 106 2.29 -6.92 -13.98
CA THR A 106 2.30 -7.93 -15.04
C THR A 106 2.83 -7.38 -16.35
N ALA A 107 2.51 -6.13 -16.70
CA ALA A 107 3.07 -5.47 -17.88
C ALA A 107 4.59 -5.28 -17.76
N VAL A 108 5.09 -4.82 -16.60
CA VAL A 108 6.54 -4.74 -16.32
C VAL A 108 7.20 -6.12 -16.53
N GLY A 109 6.63 -7.17 -15.95
CA GLY A 109 7.14 -8.54 -16.10
C GLY A 109 7.17 -9.03 -17.55
N LYS A 110 6.19 -8.65 -18.38
CA LYS A 110 6.19 -8.98 -19.82
C LYS A 110 7.30 -8.26 -20.57
N ILE A 111 7.55 -6.99 -20.25
CA ILE A 111 8.59 -6.20 -20.92
C ILE A 111 9.99 -6.73 -20.58
N LEU A 112 10.22 -7.13 -19.32
CA LEU A 112 11.47 -7.78 -18.89
C LEU A 112 11.78 -9.09 -19.63
N GLN A 113 10.81 -9.69 -20.32
CA GLN A 113 10.97 -10.93 -21.09
C GLN A 113 11.12 -10.68 -22.60
N GLN A 114 11.03 -9.42 -23.05
CA GLN A 114 11.13 -9.09 -24.48
C GLN A 114 12.56 -9.26 -25.00
N SER A 115 12.67 -9.68 -26.26
CA SER A 115 13.91 -9.71 -27.03
C SER A 115 13.65 -9.13 -28.42
N PRO A 116 14.27 -7.99 -28.81
CA PRO A 116 15.18 -7.20 -27.98
C PRO A 116 14.47 -6.54 -26.79
N PHE A 117 15.21 -6.35 -25.69
CA PHE A 117 14.70 -5.67 -24.51
C PHE A 117 14.51 -4.17 -24.78
N ASN A 118 13.32 -3.65 -24.49
CA ASN A 118 12.99 -2.24 -24.70
C ASN A 118 12.97 -1.48 -23.36
N THR A 119 14.07 -0.79 -23.08
CA THR A 119 14.25 0.02 -21.85
C THR A 119 13.21 1.13 -21.72
N SER A 120 12.86 1.81 -22.82
CA SER A 120 11.86 2.89 -22.79
C SER A 120 10.46 2.36 -22.41
N MET A 121 10.07 1.19 -22.93
CA MET A 121 8.84 0.54 -22.52
C MET A 121 8.88 0.11 -21.05
N PHE A 122 10.04 -0.37 -20.58
CA PHE A 122 10.22 -0.75 -19.18
C PHE A 122 10.03 0.46 -18.26
N ASP A 123 10.67 1.59 -18.55
CA ASP A 123 10.57 2.82 -17.76
C ASP A 123 9.12 3.35 -17.73
N ALA A 124 8.43 3.32 -18.87
CA ALA A 124 7.02 3.70 -18.95
C ALA A 124 6.12 2.79 -18.10
N ALA A 125 6.35 1.47 -18.13
CA ALA A 125 5.58 0.52 -17.34
C ALA A 125 5.89 0.63 -15.83
N GLN A 126 7.15 0.87 -15.45
CA GLN A 126 7.54 1.13 -14.07
C GLN A 126 6.89 2.40 -13.53
N SER A 127 6.88 3.49 -14.32
CA SER A 127 6.22 4.74 -13.95
C SER A 127 4.69 4.57 -13.77
N SER A 128 4.06 3.80 -14.67
CA SER A 128 2.64 3.44 -14.52
C SER A 128 2.39 2.62 -13.25
N LEU A 129 3.22 1.62 -12.95
CA LEU A 129 3.14 0.85 -11.71
C LEU A 129 3.30 1.74 -10.48
N MET A 130 4.29 2.64 -10.47
CA MET A 130 4.53 3.59 -9.38
C MET A 130 3.31 4.48 -9.11
N THR A 131 2.63 4.93 -10.16
CA THR A 131 1.42 5.75 -10.04
C THR A 131 0.31 5.00 -9.29
N PHE A 132 0.09 3.72 -9.60
CA PHE A 132 -0.89 2.91 -8.88
C PHE A 132 -0.46 2.66 -7.43
N VAL A 133 0.80 2.31 -7.17
CA VAL A 133 1.28 2.08 -5.80
C VAL A 133 1.11 3.32 -4.92
N GLN A 134 1.44 4.52 -5.43
CA GLN A 134 1.25 5.77 -4.69
C GLN A 134 -0.24 6.09 -4.45
N LYS A 135 -1.08 5.86 -5.45
CA LYS A 135 -2.54 6.02 -5.29
C LYS A 135 -3.10 5.04 -4.26
N GLY A 136 -2.68 3.78 -4.29
CA GLY A 136 -3.03 2.77 -3.31
C GLY A 136 -2.66 3.19 -1.89
N ILE A 137 -1.46 3.74 -1.69
CA ILE A 137 -1.03 4.31 -0.40
C ILE A 137 -1.98 5.39 0.08
N GLN A 138 -2.31 6.38 -0.77
CA GLN A 138 -3.20 7.48 -0.41
C GLN A 138 -4.60 6.99 -0.03
N ILE A 139 -5.18 6.06 -0.80
CA ILE A 139 -6.48 5.46 -0.49
C ILE A 139 -6.45 4.81 0.89
N ARG A 140 -5.39 4.05 1.18
CA ARG A 140 -5.28 3.28 2.43
C ARG A 140 -5.04 4.18 3.64
N GLN A 141 -4.25 5.23 3.50
CA GLN A 141 -4.12 6.29 4.51
C GLN A 141 -5.46 6.97 4.78
N ASN A 142 -6.23 7.29 3.73
CA ASN A 142 -7.55 7.87 3.90
C ASN A 142 -8.52 6.90 4.60
N ASN A 143 -8.50 5.61 4.25
CA ASN A 143 -9.33 4.59 4.90
C ASN A 143 -9.03 4.49 6.40
N GLN A 144 -7.76 4.59 6.81
CA GLN A 144 -7.39 4.63 8.23
C GLN A 144 -7.92 5.88 8.91
N LYS A 145 -7.85 7.04 8.25
CA LYS A 145 -8.33 8.32 8.79
C LYS A 145 -9.84 8.34 9.01
N ILE A 146 -10.63 7.75 8.11
CA ILE A 146 -12.09 7.78 8.17
C ILE A 146 -12.71 6.59 8.91
N ALA A 147 -11.89 5.62 9.37
CA ALA A 147 -12.39 4.44 10.05
C ALA A 147 -13.03 4.84 11.40
N PRO A 148 -14.33 4.53 11.63
CA PRO A 148 -14.97 4.82 12.91
C PRO A 148 -14.28 4.10 14.07
N ALA A 149 -14.19 4.74 15.23
CA ALA A 149 -13.63 4.11 16.42
C ALA A 149 -14.33 2.79 16.73
N GLY A 150 -13.55 1.74 17.04
CA GLY A 150 -14.07 0.40 17.30
C GLY A 150 -14.51 -0.40 16.05
N ASN A 151 -14.37 0.16 14.84
CA ASN A 151 -14.68 -0.59 13.63
C ASN A 151 -13.73 -1.80 13.45
N GLY A 152 -14.30 -2.96 13.13
CA GLY A 152 -13.56 -4.23 13.04
C GLY A 152 -12.50 -4.27 11.93
N ALA A 153 -12.51 -3.34 10.97
CA ALA A 153 -11.51 -3.27 9.92
C ALA A 153 -10.18 -2.65 10.39
N ILE A 154 -10.15 -1.90 11.50
CA ILE A 154 -8.96 -1.14 11.96
C ILE A 154 -7.68 -2.01 12.03
N PRO A 155 -7.68 -3.19 12.68
CA PRO A 155 -6.47 -4.02 12.75
C PRO A 155 -5.97 -4.44 11.36
N GLY A 156 -6.91 -4.77 10.47
CA GLY A 156 -6.58 -5.16 9.11
C GLY A 156 -6.12 -4.00 8.23
N LEU A 157 -6.59 -2.77 8.46
CA LEU A 157 -6.09 -1.57 7.78
C LEU A 157 -4.63 -1.26 8.19
N ALA A 158 -4.25 -1.55 9.44
CA ALA A 158 -2.87 -1.40 9.91
C ALA A 158 -1.90 -2.38 9.22
N ILE A 159 -2.31 -3.64 9.03
CA ILE A 159 -1.52 -4.64 8.30
C ILE A 159 -1.20 -4.15 6.88
N VAL A 160 -2.20 -3.60 6.17
CA VAL A 160 -1.99 -3.15 4.79
C VAL A 160 -1.11 -1.89 4.74
N ALA A 161 -1.08 -1.03 5.77
CA ALA A 161 -0.13 0.08 5.83
C ALA A 161 1.33 -0.36 5.98
N MET A 162 1.60 -1.43 6.73
CA MET A 162 2.97 -1.95 6.80
C MET A 162 3.42 -2.53 5.46
N ALA A 163 2.53 -3.24 4.75
CA ALA A 163 2.83 -3.81 3.43
C ALA A 163 3.13 -2.74 2.36
N GLN A 164 2.49 -1.57 2.44
CA GLN A 164 2.68 -0.48 1.48
C GLN A 164 4.11 0.02 1.36
N GLN A 165 4.82 0.14 2.49
CA GLN A 165 6.20 0.62 2.45
C GLN A 165 7.10 -0.39 1.75
N GLU A 166 6.83 -1.68 1.93
CA GLU A 166 7.52 -2.76 1.22
C GLU A 166 7.20 -2.74 -0.28
N GLU A 167 5.92 -2.62 -0.66
CA GLU A 167 5.47 -2.49 -2.06
C GLU A 167 6.13 -1.30 -2.77
N LEU A 168 6.22 -0.14 -2.10
CA LEU A 168 6.88 1.05 -2.62
C LEU A 168 8.39 0.82 -2.81
N ASN A 169 9.07 0.29 -1.80
CA ASN A 169 10.51 0.01 -1.86
C ASN A 169 10.84 -1.00 -2.98
N LEU A 170 10.03 -2.05 -3.12
CA LEU A 170 10.17 -3.03 -4.20
C LEU A 170 9.97 -2.36 -5.56
N THR A 171 8.94 -1.53 -5.72
CA THR A 171 8.68 -0.83 -6.98
C THR A 171 9.82 0.13 -7.37
N MET A 172 10.40 0.83 -6.39
CA MET A 172 11.58 1.68 -6.60
C MET A 172 12.85 0.87 -6.93
N SER A 173 12.93 -0.39 -6.49
CA SER A 173 14.09 -1.26 -6.76
C SER A 173 14.12 -1.85 -8.17
N LEU A 174 13.00 -1.78 -8.91
CA LEU A 174 12.94 -2.26 -10.29
C LEU A 174 13.91 -1.45 -11.17
N THR A 175 14.69 -2.15 -11.99
CA THR A 175 15.68 -1.54 -12.87
C THR A 175 15.96 -2.37 -14.12
N ALA A 176 16.15 -1.69 -15.24
CA ALA A 176 16.58 -2.26 -16.51
C ALA A 176 17.99 -2.88 -16.45
N SER A 177 18.86 -2.38 -15.57
CA SER A 177 20.26 -2.82 -15.46
C SER A 177 20.42 -4.18 -14.77
N ASN A 178 19.38 -4.68 -14.11
CA ASN A 178 19.37 -5.98 -13.42
C ASN A 178 18.04 -6.70 -13.69
N VAL A 179 17.89 -7.24 -14.90
CA VAL A 179 16.68 -7.96 -15.31
C VAL A 179 16.38 -9.17 -14.41
N PRO A 180 17.34 -10.03 -14.02
CA PRO A 180 17.05 -11.15 -13.11
C PRO A 180 16.52 -10.68 -11.74
N GLY A 181 17.13 -9.65 -11.16
CA GLY A 181 16.67 -9.05 -9.90
C GLY A 181 15.26 -8.45 -10.04
N SER A 182 15.03 -7.69 -11.11
CA SER A 182 13.71 -7.11 -11.40
C SER A 182 12.63 -8.18 -11.62
N ASN A 183 12.95 -9.31 -12.24
CA ASN A 183 12.02 -10.44 -12.36
C ASN A 183 11.63 -11.02 -10.99
N ALA A 184 12.59 -11.17 -10.06
CA ALA A 184 12.31 -11.59 -8.70
C ALA A 184 11.42 -10.59 -7.95
N THR A 185 11.73 -9.29 -8.08
CA THR A 185 10.91 -8.20 -7.53
C THR A 185 9.49 -8.20 -8.09
N VAL A 186 9.31 -8.41 -9.40
CA VAL A 186 7.99 -8.52 -10.04
C VAL A 186 7.19 -9.71 -9.47
N ALA A 187 7.82 -10.86 -9.25
CA ALA A 187 7.15 -12.02 -8.67
C ALA A 187 6.70 -11.77 -7.22
N LYS A 188 7.54 -11.09 -6.43
CA LYS A 188 7.21 -10.64 -5.08
C LYS A 188 6.03 -9.67 -5.09
N LEU A 189 6.10 -8.60 -5.89
CA LEU A 189 5.03 -7.60 -6.01
C LEU A 189 3.69 -8.20 -6.43
N LYS A 190 3.67 -9.15 -7.37
CA LYS A 190 2.45 -9.90 -7.73
C LYS A 190 1.85 -10.64 -6.53
N THR A 191 2.69 -11.23 -5.69
CA THR A 191 2.24 -11.94 -4.49
C THR A 191 1.72 -10.96 -3.44
N ASP A 192 2.45 -9.87 -3.20
CA ASP A 192 2.09 -8.85 -2.21
C ASP A 192 0.76 -8.17 -2.57
N PHE A 193 0.58 -7.74 -3.83
CA PHE A 193 -0.69 -7.17 -4.28
C PHE A 193 -1.86 -8.16 -4.18
N ALA A 194 -1.64 -9.45 -4.44
CA ALA A 194 -2.69 -10.47 -4.32
C ALA A 194 -3.08 -10.68 -2.85
N GLY A 195 -2.09 -10.74 -1.95
CA GLY A 195 -2.31 -10.77 -0.52
C GLY A 195 -3.03 -9.52 -0.01
N GLY A 196 -2.65 -8.35 -0.52
CA GLY A 196 -3.30 -7.07 -0.26
C GLY A 196 -4.79 -7.09 -0.62
N ILE A 197 -5.16 -7.67 -1.78
CA ILE A 197 -6.56 -7.77 -2.20
C ILE A 197 -7.35 -8.62 -1.21
N VAL A 198 -6.81 -9.79 -0.85
CA VAL A 198 -7.45 -10.69 0.12
C VAL A 198 -7.62 -10.00 1.46
N GLN A 199 -6.61 -9.27 1.93
CA GLN A 199 -6.71 -8.54 3.19
C GLN A 199 -7.76 -7.42 3.12
N ASN A 200 -7.86 -6.68 2.02
CA ASN A 200 -8.89 -5.66 1.87
C ASN A 200 -10.31 -6.23 1.76
N MET A 201 -10.48 -7.40 1.14
CA MET A 201 -11.78 -8.10 1.17
C MET A 201 -12.18 -8.48 2.60
N LYS A 202 -11.23 -8.93 3.43
CA LYS A 202 -11.48 -9.17 4.87
C LYS A 202 -11.83 -7.87 5.59
N ASN A 203 -11.11 -6.79 5.32
CA ASN A 203 -11.38 -5.47 5.90
C ASN A 203 -12.77 -4.96 5.52
N LEU A 204 -13.21 -5.15 4.28
CA LEU A 204 -14.55 -4.77 3.81
C LEU A 204 -15.65 -5.54 4.56
N ALA A 205 -15.48 -6.85 4.70
CA ALA A 205 -16.42 -7.69 5.45
C ALA A 205 -16.45 -7.30 6.94
N ALA A 206 -15.29 -6.98 7.53
CA ALA A 206 -15.21 -6.51 8.90
C ALA A 206 -15.82 -5.11 9.10
N ALA A 207 -15.63 -4.21 8.15
CA ALA A 207 -16.15 -2.84 8.20
C ALA A 207 -17.67 -2.81 8.25
N THR A 208 -18.31 -3.70 7.49
CA THR A 208 -19.76 -3.77 7.29
C THR A 208 -20.44 -4.81 8.19
N LYS A 209 -19.69 -5.48 9.07
CA LYS A 209 -20.24 -6.51 9.94
C LYS A 209 -21.33 -5.93 10.84
N GLY A 210 -22.53 -6.53 10.78
CA GLY A 210 -23.66 -6.14 11.61
C GLY A 210 -24.54 -5.02 11.04
N CYS A 211 -24.24 -4.54 9.83
CA CYS A 211 -25.08 -3.58 9.13
C CYS A 211 -25.27 -3.95 7.66
N LYS A 212 -26.28 -3.35 7.01
CA LYS A 212 -26.54 -3.54 5.57
C LYS A 212 -26.07 -2.32 4.80
N MET A 213 -25.20 -2.54 3.81
CA MET A 213 -24.90 -1.52 2.82
C MET A 213 -26.14 -1.22 1.97
N PRO A 214 -26.39 0.05 1.58
CA PRO A 214 -27.48 0.35 0.67
C PRO A 214 -27.31 -0.44 -0.63
N SER A 215 -28.41 -1.03 -1.11
CA SER A 215 -28.42 -1.65 -2.43
C SER A 215 -28.09 -0.58 -3.46
N THR A 216 -27.03 -0.78 -4.22
CA THR A 216 -26.70 0.09 -5.35
C THR A 216 -27.73 -0.20 -6.45
N THR A 217 -28.80 0.62 -6.52
CA THR A 217 -29.66 0.62 -7.70
C THR A 217 -28.79 1.11 -8.85
N THR A 218 -28.41 0.19 -9.73
CA THR A 218 -27.57 0.46 -10.90
C THR A 218 -28.48 0.73 -12.09
#